data_AF-E0ZDL8-F1
#
_entry.id   AF-E0ZDL8-F1
#
_cell.length_a   1.000
_cell.length_b   1.000
_cell.length_c   1.000
_cell.angle_alpha   90.00
_cell.angle_beta   90.00
_cell.angle_gamma   90.00
#
_symmetry.space_group_name_H-M   'P 1'
#
loop_
_entity.id
_entity.type
_entity.pdbx_description
1 polymer ?
#
loop_
_entity_poly.entity_id
_entity_poly.type
_entity_poly.pdbx_seq_one_letter_code
_entity_poly.pdbx_strand_id
1 'polypeptide(L)' 'GVLKLIADTPFPDNIGIAIGHSIFVKGDQTNFEIGPDGVEATQLYPDVKYTTVDEYLSKFV' A
#
# COMPACT_ATOMS: atom_id res chain seq x y z
N GLY A 1 4.40 18.21 -10.35
CA GLY A 1 4.55 16.74 -10.24
C GLY A 1 4.54 16.36 -8.77
N VAL A 2 4.22 15.10 -8.46
CA VAL A 2 4.10 14.62 -7.06
C VAL A 2 5.37 14.86 -6.24
N LEU A 3 6.56 14.70 -6.83
CA LEU A 3 7.84 15.00 -6.15
C LEU A 3 7.98 16.47 -5.73
N LYS A 4 7.53 17.40 -6.59
CA LYS A 4 7.50 18.83 -6.24
C LYS A 4 6.50 19.10 -5.11
N LEU A 5 5.32 18.45 -5.16
CA LEU A 5 4.31 18.58 -4.11
C LEU A 5 4.86 18.11 -2.75
N ILE A 6 5.61 17.00 -2.71
CA ILE A 6 6.28 16.53 -1.49
C ILE A 6 7.30 17.56 -0.98
N ALA A 7 8.12 18.12 -1.87
CA ALA A 7 9.16 19.10 -1.50
C ALA A 7 8.58 20.42 -0.98
N ASP A 8 7.45 20.86 -1.53
CA ASP A 8 6.79 22.12 -1.17
C ASP A 8 5.84 21.99 0.04
N THR A 9 5.52 20.75 0.47
CA THR A 9 4.63 20.49 1.61
C THR A 9 5.44 20.43 2.92
N PRO A 10 5.04 21.10 4.00
CA PRO A 10 5.75 21.05 5.27
C PRO A 10 5.54 19.71 6.01
N PHE A 11 6.41 19.43 6.97
CA PHE A 11 6.20 18.34 7.92
C PHE A 11 5.00 18.64 8.83
N PRO A 12 4.14 17.64 9.15
CA PRO A 12 4.27 16.21 8.81
C PRO A 12 3.57 15.79 7.50
N ASP A 13 2.84 16.69 6.84
CA ASP A 13 1.92 16.35 5.75
C ASP A 13 2.63 15.79 4.50
N ASN A 14 3.88 16.19 4.27
CA ASN A 14 4.69 15.65 3.17
C ASN A 14 4.94 14.13 3.25
N ILE A 15 4.89 13.55 4.46
CA ILE A 15 5.08 12.11 4.67
C ILE A 15 3.93 11.33 4.03
N GLY A 16 2.67 11.76 4.24
CA GLY A 16 1.52 11.10 3.64
C GLY A 16 1.59 11.09 2.11
N ILE A 17 2.04 12.20 1.52
CA ILE A 17 2.21 12.35 0.07
C ILE A 17 3.39 11.48 -0.43
N ALA A 18 4.49 11.40 0.31
CA ALA A 18 5.63 10.54 -0.02
C ALA A 18 5.26 9.05 0.02
N ILE A 19 4.50 8.62 1.04
CA ILE A 19 3.95 7.25 1.12
C ILE A 19 3.01 6.99 -0.05
N GLY A 20 2.09 7.92 -0.34
CA GLY A 20 1.20 7.82 -1.49
C GLY A 20 1.95 7.72 -2.83
N HIS A 21 3.05 8.46 -3.00
CA HIS A 21 3.91 8.35 -4.17
C HIS A 21 4.55 6.95 -4.30
N SER A 22 5.09 6.41 -3.21
CA SER A 22 5.67 5.04 -3.18
C SER A 22 4.61 3.98 -3.56
N ILE A 23 3.42 4.07 -2.98
CA ILE A 23 2.35 3.10 -3.23
C ILE A 23 1.75 3.26 -4.63
N PHE A 24 1.31 4.46 -5.01
CA PHE A 24 0.47 4.65 -6.20
C PHE A 24 1.22 5.08 -7.47
N VAL A 25 2.42 5.63 -7.36
CA VAL A 25 3.23 6.06 -8.53
C VAL A 25 4.35 5.07 -8.81
N LYS A 26 5.06 4.62 -7.77
CA LYS A 26 6.12 3.61 -7.91
C LYS A 26 5.60 2.18 -7.89
N GLY A 27 4.46 1.94 -7.24
CA GLY A 27 3.88 0.60 -7.15
C GLY A 27 4.65 -0.32 -6.19
N ASP A 28 5.31 0.24 -5.17
CA ASP A 28 6.29 -0.48 -4.34
C ASP A 28 5.70 -1.66 -3.53
N GLN A 29 4.38 -1.83 -3.51
CA GLN A 29 3.73 -3.01 -2.92
C GLN A 29 3.73 -4.24 -3.83
N THR A 30 3.84 -4.08 -5.15
CA THR A 30 3.67 -5.18 -6.13
C THR A 30 4.63 -5.11 -7.33
N ASN A 31 5.57 -4.16 -7.36
CA ASN A 31 6.53 -4.00 -8.45
C ASN A 31 7.75 -4.94 -8.36
N PHE A 32 7.69 -5.95 -7.49
CA PHE A 32 8.74 -6.94 -7.26
C PHE A 32 8.13 -8.33 -7.01
N GLU A 33 8.95 -9.36 -7.18
CA GLU A 33 8.59 -10.74 -6.85
C GLU A 33 9.06 -11.12 -5.44
N ILE A 34 8.30 -11.96 -4.74
CA ILE A 34 8.68 -12.43 -3.41
C ILE A 34 9.96 -13.28 -3.51
N GLY A 35 11.01 -12.85 -2.81
CA GLY A 35 12.32 -13.52 -2.80
C GLY A 35 12.34 -14.83 -1.99
N PRO A 36 13.46 -15.57 -2.03
CA PRO A 36 13.57 -16.90 -1.40
C PRO A 36 13.40 -16.89 0.13
N ASP A 37 13.71 -15.77 0.79
CA ASP A 37 13.53 -15.59 2.24
C ASP A 37 12.15 -14.99 2.60
N GLY A 38 11.35 -14.63 1.59
CA GLY A 38 10.01 -14.07 1.75
C GLY A 38 8.93 -15.13 1.58
N VAL A 39 7.77 -14.90 2.20
CA VAL A 39 6.61 -15.79 2.12
C VAL A 39 5.34 -14.96 1.98
N GLU A 40 4.33 -15.55 1.34
CA GLU A 40 3.01 -14.94 1.18
C GLU A 40 2.05 -15.47 2.27
N ALA A 41 1.42 -14.56 3.01
CA ALA A 41 0.65 -14.92 4.20
C ALA A 41 -0.63 -15.71 3.86
N THR A 42 -1.31 -15.40 2.76
CA THR A 42 -2.53 -16.13 2.35
C THR A 42 -2.23 -17.57 1.90
N GLN A 43 -1.03 -17.84 1.39
CA GLN A 43 -0.54 -19.19 1.10
C GLN A 43 -0.21 -19.98 2.38
N LEU A 44 0.35 -19.31 3.40
CA LEU A 44 0.69 -19.96 4.68
C LEU A 44 -0.52 -20.23 5.58
N TYR A 45 -1.52 -19.35 5.55
CA TYR A 45 -2.70 -19.43 6.42
C TYR A 45 -3.99 -19.37 5.59
N PRO A 46 -4.25 -20.36 4.72
CA PRO A 46 -5.38 -20.33 3.78
C PRO A 46 -6.75 -20.37 4.47
N ASP A 47 -6.81 -20.85 5.71
CA ASP A 47 -8.05 -20.93 6.49
C ASP A 47 -8.46 -19.61 7.13
N VAL A 48 -7.56 -18.61 7.16
CA VAL A 48 -7.85 -17.28 7.71
C VAL A 48 -8.74 -16.52 6.74
N LYS A 49 -9.99 -16.30 7.15
CA LYS A 49 -10.94 -15.46 6.42
C LYS A 49 -10.62 -13.99 6.66
N TYR A 50 -9.92 -13.36 5.72
CA TYR A 50 -9.69 -11.92 5.73
C TYR A 50 -10.93 -11.18 5.21
N THR A 51 -11.14 -9.95 5.68
CA THR A 51 -12.15 -9.05 5.11
C THR A 51 -11.67 -8.54 3.77
N THR A 52 -12.46 -8.77 2.72
CA THR A 52 -12.17 -8.29 1.37
C THR A 52 -12.38 -6.78 1.25
N VAL A 53 -11.85 -6.18 0.18
CA VAL A 53 -12.06 -4.75 -0.11
C VAL A 53 -13.56 -4.42 -0.25
N ASP A 54 -14.31 -5.28 -0.94
CA ASP A 54 -15.76 -5.10 -1.16
C ASP A 54 -16.54 -5.13 0.17
N GLU A 55 -16.29 -6.14 1.01
CA GLU A 55 -16.91 -6.24 2.33
C GLU A 55 -16.58 -5.04 3.22
N TYR A 56 -15.35 -4.54 3.18
CA TYR A 56 -14.96 -3.36 3.95
C TYR A 56 -15.67 -2.09 3.46
N LEU A 57 -15.68 -1.85 2.14
CA LEU A 57 -16.26 -0.63 1.55
C LEU A 57 -17.78 -0.61 1.62
N SER A 58 -18.45 -1.77 1.67
CA SER A 58 -19.90 -1.87 1.86
C SER A 58 -20.43 -1.16 3.13
N LYS A 59 -19.56 -0.88 4.11
CA LYS A 59 -19.91 -0.17 5.35
C LYS A 59 -20.06 1.34 5.20
N PHE A 60 -19.65 1.90 4.06
CA PHE A 60 -19.62 3.34 3.80
C PHE A 60 -20.59 3.78 2.69
N VAL A 61 -21.41 2.86 2.16
CA VAL A 61 -22.45 3.09 1.16
C VAL A 61 -23.84 3.04 1.75
#